data_AF-A0A2A8HMX5-F1
#
_entry.id   AF-A0A2A8HMX5-F1
#
_cell.length_a   1.000
_cell.length_b   1.000
_cell.length_c   1.000
_cell.angle_alpha   90.00
_cell.angle_beta   90.00
_cell.angle_gamma   90.00
#
_symmetry.space_group_name_H-M   'P 1'
#
loop_
_entity.id
_entity.type
_entity.pdbx_description
1 polymer ?
#
loop_
_entity_poly.entity_id
_entity_poly.type
_entity_poly.pdbx_seq_one_letter_code
_entity_poly.pdbx_strand_id
1 'polypeptide(L)'
;MFLDEIEERDVQEWFNRITNTGGPGAANRCGEILRAMFNKAEQWGVRPEGSNPCLYIRKNKGRKCERFLSDQEFRRIAEVL
;
A
#
# COMPACT_ATOMS: atom_id res chain seq x y z
N MET A 1 19.65 -9.87 6.06
CA MET A 1 19.26 -8.79 5.15
C MET A 1 19.20 -7.51 5.95
N PHE A 2 20.12 -6.59 5.67
CA PHE A 2 20.15 -5.25 6.23
C PHE A 2 19.31 -4.29 5.37
N LEU A 3 18.99 -3.12 5.93
CA LEU A 3 18.13 -2.14 5.27
C LEU A 3 18.72 -1.61 3.96
N ASP A 4 20.05 -1.56 3.83
CA ASP A 4 20.83 -1.13 2.67
C ASP A 4 20.89 -2.19 1.56
N GLU A 5 20.67 -3.46 1.89
CA GLU A 5 20.67 -4.57 0.92
C GLU A 5 19.34 -4.72 0.16
N ILE A 6 18.28 -4.03 0.59
CA ILE A 6 16.97 -4.11 -0.06
C ILE A 6 16.97 -3.29 -1.35
N GLU A 7 16.64 -3.95 -2.46
CA GLU A 7 16.56 -3.37 -3.80
C GLU A 7 15.11 -3.19 -4.25
N GLU A 8 14.90 -2.41 -5.32
CA GLU A 8 13.59 -2.20 -5.94
C GLU A 8 12.92 -3.52 -6.33
N ARG A 9 13.70 -4.49 -6.82
CA ARG A 9 13.19 -5.81 -7.22
C ARG A 9 12.50 -6.54 -6.05
N ASP A 10 13.07 -6.46 -4.85
CA ASP A 10 12.57 -7.16 -3.68
C ASP A 10 11.24 -6.53 -3.25
N VAL A 11 11.17 -5.20 -3.30
CA VAL A 11 9.93 -4.44 -3.03
C VAL A 11 8.86 -4.75 -4.09
N GLN A 12 9.23 -4.85 -5.36
CA GLN A 12 8.31 -5.15 -6.44
C GLN A 12 7.72 -6.57 -6.32
N GLU A 13 8.55 -7.57 -6.05
CA GLU A 13 8.11 -8.95 -5.81
C GLU A 13 7.18 -9.04 -4.60
N TRP A 14 7.58 -8.40 -3.49
CA TRP A 14 6.75 -8.32 -2.30
C TRP A 14 5.41 -7.63 -2.58
N PHE A 15 5.41 -6.50 -3.27
CA PHE A 15 4.21 -5.73 -3.60
C PHE A 15 3.24 -6.55 -4.47
N ASN A 16 3.77 -7.27 -5.45
CA ASN A 16 3.00 -8.17 -6.31
C ASN A 16 2.38 -9.32 -5.48
N ARG A 17 3.14 -9.91 -4.56
CA ARG A 17 2.65 -10.96 -3.66
C ARG A 17 1.50 -10.46 -2.77
N ILE A 18 1.63 -9.28 -2.16
CA ILE A 18 0.55 -8.72 -1.33
C ILE A 18 -0.66 -8.36 -2.19
N THR A 19 -0.45 -7.86 -3.41
CA THR A 19 -1.54 -7.58 -4.36
C THR A 19 -2.36 -8.83 -4.65
N ASN A 20 -1.70 -9.98 -4.81
CA ASN A 20 -2.35 -11.25 -5.11
C ASN A 20 -3.02 -11.92 -3.90
N THR A 21 -2.48 -11.73 -2.69
CA THR A 21 -2.93 -12.43 -1.48
C THR A 21 -3.89 -11.61 -0.62
N GLY A 22 -3.59 -10.32 -0.41
CA GLY A 22 -4.39 -9.38 0.40
C GLY A 22 -5.21 -8.38 -0.43
N GLY A 23 -5.01 -8.37 -1.74
CA GLY A 23 -5.72 -7.51 -2.67
C GLY A 23 -5.06 -6.14 -2.92
N PRO A 24 -5.49 -5.43 -3.98
CA PRO A 24 -4.85 -4.19 -4.44
C PRO A 24 -4.78 -3.07 -3.39
N GLY A 25 -5.83 -2.92 -2.59
CA GLY A 25 -5.91 -1.88 -1.56
C GLY A 25 -4.94 -2.13 -0.39
N ALA A 26 -4.82 -3.39 0.04
CA ALA A 26 -3.87 -3.77 1.08
C ALA A 26 -2.43 -3.53 0.63
N ALA A 27 -2.09 -3.95 -0.60
CA ALA A 27 -0.77 -3.72 -1.18
C ALA A 27 -0.44 -2.22 -1.25
N ASN A 28 -1.36 -1.39 -1.73
CA ASN A 28 -1.19 0.06 -1.77
C ASN A 28 -0.94 0.63 -0.36
N ARG A 29 -1.72 0.23 0.64
CA ARG A 29 -1.56 0.72 2.02
C ARG A 29 -0.21 0.32 2.61
N CYS A 30 0.18 -0.95 2.47
CA CYS A 30 1.47 -1.44 2.95
C CYS A 30 2.64 -0.76 2.22
N GLY A 31 2.52 -0.57 0.89
CA GLY A 31 3.54 0.10 0.09
C GLY A 31 3.80 1.54 0.53
N GLU A 32 2.77 2.28 0.92
CA GLU A 32 2.95 3.65 1.46
C GLU A 32 3.69 3.67 2.80
N ILE A 33 3.39 2.72 3.68
CA ILE A 33 4.09 2.59 4.96
C ILE A 33 5.56 2.26 4.71
N LEU A 34 5.83 1.33 3.79
CA LEU A 34 7.19 0.93 3.45
C LEU A 34 7.97 2.09 2.82
N ARG A 35 7.36 2.84 1.89
CA ARG A 35 7.97 4.04 1.29
C ARG A 35 8.33 5.07 2.36
N ALA A 36 7.45 5.33 3.32
CA ALA A 36 7.70 6.26 4.42
C ALA A 36 8.84 5.80 5.34
N MET A 37 8.93 4.49 5.61
CA MET A 37 10.03 3.90 6.37
C MET A 37 11.38 4.13 5.67
N PHE A 38 11.47 3.88 4.35
CA PHE A 38 12.71 4.09 3.61
C PHE A 38 13.08 5.57 3.45
N ASN A 39 12.11 6.48 3.31
CA ASN A 39 12.39 7.92 3.36
C ASN A 39 13.04 8.32 4.70
N LYS A 40 12.64 7.70 5.81
CA LYS A 40 13.27 7.93 7.12
C LYS A 40 14.68 7.31 7.20
N ALA A 41 14.88 6.15 6.60
CA ALA A 41 16.20 5.54 6.50
C ALA A 41 17.19 6.42 5.72
N GLU A 42 16.75 7.06 4.63
CA GLU A 42 17.54 8.06 3.90
C GLU A 42 17.84 9.28 4.77
N GLN A 43 16.82 9.83 5.44
CA GLN A 43 16.97 11.00 6.33
C GLN A 43 17.96 10.76 7.48
N TRP A 44 18.04 9.54 7.99
CA TRP A 44 18.96 9.16 9.06
C TRP A 44 20.34 8.73 8.56
N GLY A 45 20.59 8.74 7.25
CA GLY A 45 21.86 8.32 6.66
C GLY A 45 22.11 6.82 6.73
N VAL A 46 21.09 6.01 7.03
CA VAL A 46 21.15 4.54 6.95
C VAL A 46 21.28 4.09 5.49
N ARG A 47 20.74 4.91 4.57
CA ARG A 47 20.89 4.73 3.13
C ARG A 47 21.25 6.04 2.44
N PRO A 48 21.93 6.00 1.28
CA PRO A 48 22.18 7.19 0.46
C PRO A 48 20.89 7.90 0.05
N GLU A 49 20.95 9.21 -0.15
CA GLU A 49 19.82 9.99 -0.66
C GLU A 49 19.39 9.50 -2.06
N GLY A 50 18.08 9.33 -2.27
CA GLY A 50 17.53 8.86 -3.55
C GLY A 50 17.66 7.35 -3.79
N SER A 51 18.08 6.59 -2.78
CA SER A 51 18.21 5.13 -2.86
C SER A 51 16.98 4.36 -2.36
N ASN A 52 15.87 5.05 -2.07
CA ASN A 52 14.62 4.44 -1.64
C ASN A 52 14.11 3.44 -2.68
N PRO A 53 14.06 2.13 -2.35
CA PRO A 53 13.66 1.09 -3.30
C PRO A 53 12.17 1.16 -3.67
N CYS A 54 11.37 1.96 -2.97
CA CYS A 54 9.96 2.15 -3.29
C CYS A 54 9.72 3.24 -4.34
N LEU A 55 10.74 4.03 -4.75
CA LEU A 55 10.58 5.28 -5.50
C LEU A 55 9.74 5.12 -6.77
N TYR A 56 10.03 4.09 -7.58
CA TYR A 56 9.39 3.86 -8.89
C TYR A 56 8.24 2.85 -8.87
N ILE A 57 7.93 2.27 -7.71
CA ILE A 57 6.83 1.31 -7.56
C ILE A 57 5.49 2.03 -7.76
N ARG A 58 4.73 1.62 -8.79
CA ARG A 58 3.41 2.17 -9.11
C ARG A 58 2.34 1.51 -8.26
N LYS A 59 1.44 2.32 -7.71
CA LYS A 59 0.26 1.85 -6.97
C LYS A 59 -0.70 1.11 -7.91
N ASN A 60 -1.39 0.11 -7.35
CA ASN A 60 -2.50 -0.54 -8.02
C ASN A 60 -3.65 0.46 -8.23
N LYS A 61 -4.42 0.27 -9.31
CA LYS A 61 -5.60 1.10 -9.61
C LYS A 61 -6.62 0.96 -8.47
N GLY A 62 -6.97 2.10 -7.85
CA GLY A 62 -8.02 2.14 -6.84
C GLY A 62 -9.39 1.79 -7.44
N ARG A 63 -10.18 1.02 -6.70
CA ARG A 63 -11.62 0.91 -6.97
C ARG A 63 -12.33 2.05 -6.28
N LYS A 64 -13.22 2.74 -7.00
CA LYS A 64 -14.17 3.66 -6.39
C LYS A 64 -15.19 2.83 -5.62
N CYS A 65 -15.13 2.86 -4.29
CA CYS A 65 -16.18 2.31 -3.45
C CYS A 65 -17.33 3.33 -3.34
N GLU A 66 -17.99 3.63 -4.46
CA GLU A 66 -19.11 4.56 -4.53
C GLU A 66 -20.39 3.73 -4.76
N ARG A 67 -20.86 3.04 -3.72
CA ARG A 67 -22.23 2.50 -3.70
C ARG A 67 -22.97 3.09 -2.52
N PHE A 68 -23.96 3.92 -2.83
CA PHE A 68 -24.95 4.35 -1.85
C PHE A 68 -25.87 3.19 -1.50
N LEU A 69 -26.42 3.21 -0.28
CA LEU A 69 -27.48 2.27 0.09
C LEU A 69 -28.69 2.53 -0.84
N SER A 70 -29.28 1.47 -1.36
CA SER A 70 -30.61 1.56 -1.96
C SER A 70 -31.65 1.87 -0.87
N ASP A 71 -32.83 2.37 -1.27
CA ASP A 71 -33.92 2.63 -0.32
C ASP A 71 -34.30 1.39 0.50
N GLN A 72 -34.22 0.20 -0.11
CA GLN A 72 -34.50 -1.06 0.56
C GLN A 72 -33.45 -1.40 1.62
N GLU A 73 -32.16 -1.19 1.31
CA GLU A 73 -31.07 -1.44 2.26
C GLU A 73 -31.07 -0.41 3.40
N PHE A 74 -31.42 0.83 3.09
CA PHE A 74 -31.59 1.88 4.08
C PHE A 74 -32.70 1.52 5.08
N ARG A 75 -33.88 1.09 4.60
CA ARG A 75 -34.98 0.62 5.46
C ARG A 75 -34.56 -0.56 6.34
N ARG A 76 -33.87 -1.55 5.75
CA ARG A 76 -33.40 -2.74 6.49
C ARG A 76 -32.41 -2.38 7.59
N ILE A 77 -31.53 -1.40 7.38
CA ILE A 77 -30.61 -0.93 8.41
C ILE A 77 -31.38 -0.14 9.48
N ALA A 78 -32.35 0.68 9.09
CA ALA A 78 -33.17 1.47 10.03
C ALA A 78 -34.03 0.62 10.96
N GLU A 79 -34.39 -0.60 10.57
CA GLU A 79 -35.15 -1.54 11.43
C GLU A 79 -34.30 -2.22 12.52
N VAL A 80 -32.96 -2.20 12.39
CA VAL A 80 -32.03 -2.90 13.29
C VAL A 80 -31.23 -1.94 14.19
N LEU A 81 -31.33 -0.63 13.95
CA LEU A 81 -30.75 0.45 14.77
C LEU A 81 -31.78 1.03 15.73
#